data_AF-A0A2H0SK23-F1
#
_entry.id   AF-A0A2H0SK23-F1
#
_cell.length_a   1.000
_cell.length_b   1.000
_cell.length_c   1.000
_cell.angle_alpha   90.00
_cell.angle_beta   90.00
_cell.angle_gamma   90.00
#
_symmetry.space_group_name_H-M   'P 1'
#
loop_
_entity.id
_entity.type
_entity.pdbx_description
1 polymer ?
#
loop_
_entity_poly.entity_id
_entity_poly.type
_entity_poly.pdbx_seq_one_letter_code
_entity_poly.pdbx_strand_id
1 'polypeptide(L)'
;MVVRRSSSRLAKREQQRLLRQTLLTIIVVVALLALFFVGIVPSLPRLTSFLVPANSPFAPSDNIPPQPPSISAPPPATVDKTLTVAGFSEDHSTIVLLVDSQEVARTKADSQGEFEFKFALTEGENMFSLYALDDAGNFSATTRSYTVVQDSQPPDISIESLDDGQEIIGRNNQRVTVAGQTEPKARVLVNGRLVLADEQGRFSTTLLLSEGDNTIAVKAEDRAGNSTETEFKVKFRF
;
A
#
# COMPACT_ATOMS: atom_id res chain seq x y z
N MET A 1 -80.22 23.35 75.58
CA MET A 1 -79.26 22.93 74.52
C MET A 1 -78.15 22.12 75.20
N VAL A 2 -78.26 20.78 75.21
CA VAL A 2 -77.33 19.90 75.90
C VAL A 2 -76.83 18.86 74.91
N VAL A 3 -75.59 19.03 74.44
CA VAL A 3 -74.89 18.05 73.61
C VAL A 3 -74.10 17.13 74.54
N ARG A 4 -74.63 15.94 74.83
CA ARG A 4 -73.86 14.87 75.50
C ARG A 4 -72.81 14.33 74.51
N ARG A 5 -71.54 14.71 74.68
CA ARG A 5 -70.41 14.06 74.00
C ARG A 5 -70.06 12.75 74.73
N SER A 6 -70.70 11.65 74.34
CA SER A 6 -70.34 10.30 74.81
C SER A 6 -69.48 9.58 73.78
N SER A 7 -68.16 9.82 73.78
CA SER A 7 -67.21 9.08 72.92
C SER A 7 -65.82 8.90 73.58
N SER A 8 -65.78 8.61 74.89
CA SER A 8 -64.52 8.65 75.67
C SER A 8 -63.86 7.29 75.95
N ARG A 9 -64.56 6.15 75.78
CA ARG A 9 -63.98 4.81 76.05
C ARG A 9 -63.78 3.96 74.79
N LEU A 10 -64.61 4.14 73.76
CA LEU A 10 -64.52 3.40 72.49
C LEU A 10 -63.32 3.90 71.66
N ALA A 11 -63.19 5.22 71.50
CA ALA A 11 -62.08 5.85 70.77
C ALA A 11 -60.71 5.50 71.39
N LYS A 12 -60.61 5.45 72.73
CA LYS A 12 -59.36 5.09 73.42
C LYS A 12 -58.98 3.61 73.22
N ARG A 13 -59.98 2.71 73.16
CA ARG A 13 -59.77 1.28 72.84
C ARG A 13 -59.40 1.07 71.38
N GLU A 14 -60.01 1.82 70.47
CA GLU A 14 -59.71 1.78 69.03
C GLU A 14 -58.32 2.34 68.76
N GLN A 15 -57.95 3.47 69.38
CA GLN A 15 -56.60 4.03 69.31
C GLN A 15 -55.55 3.06 69.87
N GLN A 16 -55.83 2.37 70.99
CA GLN A 16 -54.91 1.34 71.49
C GLN A 16 -54.81 0.12 70.57
N ARG A 17 -55.91 -0.29 69.91
CA ARG A 17 -55.89 -1.37 68.90
C ARG A 17 -55.07 -0.96 67.69
N LEU A 18 -55.29 0.26 67.17
CA LEU A 18 -54.55 0.80 66.04
C LEU A 18 -53.06 0.95 66.37
N LEU A 19 -52.70 1.47 67.55
CA LEU A 19 -51.30 1.57 67.99
C LEU A 19 -50.64 0.19 68.12
N ARG A 20 -51.36 -0.82 68.61
CA ARG A 20 -50.82 -2.20 68.67
C ARG A 20 -50.67 -2.80 67.27
N GLN A 21 -51.63 -2.57 66.39
CA GLN A 21 -51.55 -3.03 65.00
C GLN A 21 -50.41 -2.34 64.23
N THR A 22 -50.24 -1.02 64.37
CA THR A 22 -49.13 -0.30 63.73
C THR A 22 -47.77 -0.70 64.29
N LEU A 23 -47.68 -0.94 65.60
CA LEU A 23 -46.44 -1.44 66.19
C LEU A 23 -46.11 -2.85 65.68
N LEU A 24 -47.09 -3.74 65.60
CA LEU A 24 -46.92 -5.08 65.05
C LEU A 24 -46.50 -5.05 63.57
N THR A 25 -47.12 -4.20 62.75
CA THR A 25 -46.73 -4.08 61.34
C THR A 25 -45.31 -3.54 61.18
N ILE A 26 -44.91 -2.53 61.98
CA ILE A 26 -43.52 -2.02 61.96
C ILE A 26 -42.53 -3.13 62.34
N ILE A 27 -42.81 -3.91 63.40
CA ILE A 27 -41.94 -5.02 63.82
C ILE A 27 -41.78 -6.05 62.70
N VAL A 28 -42.88 -6.43 62.04
CA VAL A 28 -42.84 -7.39 60.92
C VAL A 28 -42.04 -6.84 59.74
N VAL A 29 -42.21 -5.57 59.37
CA VAL A 29 -41.46 -4.93 58.27
C VAL A 29 -39.96 -4.88 58.60
N VAL A 30 -39.60 -4.50 59.83
CA VAL A 30 -38.20 -4.47 60.27
C VAL A 30 -37.59 -5.88 60.28
N ALA A 31 -38.34 -6.89 60.71
CA ALA A 31 -37.89 -8.28 60.68
C ALA A 31 -37.68 -8.80 59.23
N LEU A 32 -38.57 -8.43 58.30
CA LEU A 32 -38.44 -8.78 56.87
C LEU A 32 -37.24 -8.08 56.22
N LEU A 33 -37.01 -6.80 56.52
CA LEU A 33 -35.83 -6.07 56.06
C LEU A 33 -34.54 -6.68 56.62
N ALA A 34 -34.53 -7.04 57.90
CA ALA A 34 -33.39 -7.72 58.51
C ALA A 34 -33.10 -9.08 57.84
N LEU A 35 -34.14 -9.88 57.57
CA LEU A 35 -34.00 -11.13 56.81
C LEU A 35 -33.48 -10.92 55.38
N PHE A 36 -33.91 -9.86 54.70
CA PHE A 36 -33.41 -9.50 53.38
C PHE A 36 -31.92 -9.14 53.42
N PHE A 37 -31.50 -8.27 54.34
CA PHE A 37 -30.11 -7.82 54.45
C PHE A 37 -29.15 -8.86 55.07
N VAL A 38 -29.63 -9.75 55.94
CA VAL A 38 -28.80 -10.78 56.58
C VAL A 38 -28.79 -12.09 55.78
N GLY A 39 -29.89 -12.44 55.10
CA GLY A 39 -30.01 -13.69 54.36
C GLY A 39 -29.71 -13.55 52.87
N ILE A 40 -30.40 -12.62 52.18
CA ILE A 40 -30.42 -12.53 50.71
C ILE A 40 -29.23 -11.72 50.19
N VAL A 41 -28.94 -10.56 50.80
CA VAL A 41 -27.83 -9.70 50.36
C VAL A 41 -26.46 -10.39 50.43
N PRO A 42 -26.09 -11.13 51.51
CA PRO A 42 -24.78 -11.78 51.61
C PRO A 42 -24.64 -13.03 50.74
N SER A 43 -25.74 -13.58 50.21
CA SER A 43 -25.74 -14.78 49.37
C SER A 43 -25.67 -14.49 47.86
N LEU A 44 -25.94 -13.25 47.43
CA LEU A 44 -25.80 -12.79 46.04
C LEU A 44 -24.41 -13.07 45.41
N PRO A 45 -23.26 -12.88 46.09
CA PRO A 45 -21.94 -13.18 45.51
C PRO A 45 -21.72 -14.67 45.19
N ARG A 46 -22.47 -15.58 45.84
CA ARG A 46 -22.36 -17.03 45.61
C ARG A 46 -23.12 -17.49 44.36
N LEU A 47 -24.03 -16.68 43.83
CA LEU A 47 -24.78 -17.01 42.61
C LEU A 47 -24.01 -16.69 41.33
N THR A 48 -23.09 -15.72 41.37
CA THR A 48 -22.28 -15.36 40.19
C THR A 48 -21.06 -16.27 40.00
N SER A 49 -20.58 -16.96 41.05
CA SER A 49 -19.41 -17.83 40.98
C SER A 49 -19.65 -19.16 40.23
N PHE A 50 -20.89 -19.47 39.84
CA PHE A 50 -21.22 -20.68 39.06
C PHE A 50 -21.40 -20.42 37.55
N LEU A 51 -21.49 -19.16 37.13
CA LEU A 51 -21.74 -18.78 35.73
C LEU A 51 -20.47 -18.39 34.97
N VAL A 52 -19.35 -18.22 35.66
CA VAL A 52 -18.06 -17.87 35.04
C VAL A 52 -17.08 -19.01 35.28
N PRO A 53 -16.82 -19.91 34.31
CA PRO A 53 -15.69 -20.81 34.41
C PRO A 53 -14.41 -19.98 34.52
N ALA A 54 -13.71 -20.12 35.64
CA ALA A 54 -12.51 -19.33 35.97
C ALA A 54 -11.25 -19.72 35.17
N ASN A 55 -11.39 -20.19 33.93
CA ASN A 55 -10.28 -20.69 33.11
C ASN A 55 -10.53 -20.60 31.59
N SER A 56 -11.24 -19.57 31.11
CA SER A 56 -11.04 -19.15 29.72
C SER A 56 -9.85 -18.18 29.70
N PRO A 57 -8.69 -18.53 29.10
CA PRO A 57 -7.69 -17.52 28.83
C PRO A 57 -8.35 -16.45 27.96
N PHE A 58 -8.49 -15.24 28.48
CA PHE A 58 -8.70 -14.07 27.65
C PHE A 58 -7.43 -13.91 26.82
N ALA A 59 -7.39 -14.51 25.63
CA ALA A 59 -6.48 -14.02 24.61
C ALA A 59 -7.01 -12.62 24.25
N PRO A 60 -6.23 -11.54 24.45
CA PRO A 60 -6.65 -10.25 23.91
C PRO A 60 -6.85 -10.44 22.41
N SER A 61 -8.05 -10.09 21.91
CA SER A 61 -8.27 -9.98 20.48
C SER A 61 -7.34 -8.89 19.98
N ASP A 62 -6.38 -9.25 19.14
CA ASP A 62 -5.57 -8.26 18.47
C ASP A 62 -6.43 -7.51 17.45
N ASN A 63 -6.45 -6.19 17.58
CA ASN A 63 -7.17 -5.28 16.71
C ASN A 63 -6.25 -4.17 16.20
N ILE A 64 -4.93 -4.35 16.30
CA ILE A 64 -3.95 -3.38 15.83
C ILE A 64 -3.56 -3.77 14.40
N PRO A 65 -3.88 -2.95 13.39
CA PRO A 65 -3.44 -3.22 12.03
C PRO A 65 -1.91 -3.27 11.90
N PRO A 66 -1.39 -4.18 11.05
CA PRO A 66 0.02 -4.16 10.69
C PRO A 66 0.36 -2.88 9.90
N GLN A 67 1.65 -2.53 9.86
CA GLN A 67 2.12 -1.45 8.98
C GLN A 67 2.00 -1.88 7.50
N PRO A 68 1.76 -0.92 6.57
CA PRO A 68 1.78 -1.22 5.15
C PRO A 68 3.13 -1.82 4.71
N PRO A 69 3.15 -2.78 3.76
CA PRO A 69 4.38 -3.33 3.21
C PRO A 69 5.30 -2.23 2.64
N SER A 70 6.60 -2.39 2.85
CA SER A 70 7.65 -1.55 2.25
C SER A 70 8.35 -2.32 1.14
N ILE A 71 8.43 -1.76 -0.07
CA ILE A 71 9.11 -2.41 -1.20
C ILE A 71 10.24 -1.55 -1.73
N SER A 72 11.22 -2.20 -2.37
CA SER A 72 12.17 -1.51 -3.23
C SER A 72 11.43 -0.77 -4.35
N ALA A 73 11.88 0.43 -4.69
CA ALA A 73 11.27 1.18 -5.77
C ALA A 73 11.44 0.41 -7.10
N PRO A 74 10.35 0.09 -7.82
CA PRO A 74 10.46 -0.56 -9.12
C PRO A 74 11.10 0.37 -10.13
N PRO A 75 11.68 -0.17 -11.23
CA PRO A 75 12.13 0.66 -12.33
C PRO A 75 10.94 1.43 -12.94
N PRO A 76 11.17 2.62 -13.51
CA PRO A 76 10.10 3.38 -14.17
C PRO A 76 9.61 2.70 -15.46
N ALA A 77 10.49 1.95 -16.14
CA ALA A 77 10.17 1.18 -17.33
C ALA A 77 11.06 -0.07 -17.43
N THR A 78 10.62 -1.07 -18.20
CA THR A 78 11.39 -2.31 -18.42
C THR A 78 11.01 -2.99 -19.73
N VAL A 79 11.95 -3.69 -20.36
CA VAL A 79 11.70 -4.61 -21.47
C VAL A 79 11.10 -5.94 -21.02
N ASP A 80 11.26 -6.29 -19.74
CA ASP A 80 10.84 -7.57 -19.21
C ASP A 80 9.32 -7.65 -19.08
N LYS A 81 8.74 -8.78 -19.50
CA LYS A 81 7.30 -9.07 -19.36
C LYS A 81 6.89 -9.48 -17.95
N THR A 82 7.82 -9.50 -17.00
CA THR A 82 7.54 -9.85 -15.61
C THR A 82 8.28 -8.91 -14.68
N LEU A 83 7.62 -8.45 -13.63
CA LEU A 83 8.25 -7.69 -12.56
C LEU A 83 8.43 -8.57 -11.33
N THR A 84 9.61 -8.45 -10.72
CA THR A 84 9.89 -9.01 -9.39
C THR A 84 9.87 -7.87 -8.38
N VAL A 85 9.05 -8.01 -7.33
CA VAL A 85 8.91 -7.02 -6.26
C VAL A 85 9.25 -7.69 -4.94
N ALA A 86 10.31 -7.21 -4.30
CA ALA A 86 10.73 -7.65 -2.98
C ALA A 86 10.58 -6.53 -1.96
N GLY A 87 10.31 -6.91 -0.71
CA GLY A 87 10.04 -5.97 0.35
C GLY A 87 10.00 -6.59 1.74
N PHE A 88 9.60 -5.76 2.70
CA PHE A 88 9.44 -6.10 4.10
C PHE A 88 8.03 -5.77 4.59
N SER A 89 7.48 -6.64 5.42
CA SER A 89 6.25 -6.41 6.17
C SER A 89 6.41 -6.94 7.59
N GLU A 90 5.33 -6.97 8.36
CA GLU A 90 5.30 -7.66 9.65
C GLU A 90 5.62 -9.15 9.45
N ASP A 91 6.37 -9.74 10.36
CA ASP A 91 6.79 -11.13 10.24
C ASP A 91 5.56 -12.04 10.19
N HIS A 92 5.59 -13.06 9.32
CA HIS A 92 4.45 -13.96 9.14
C HIS A 92 3.12 -13.27 8.73
N SER A 93 3.09 -11.98 8.39
CA SER A 93 1.90 -11.38 7.78
C SER A 93 1.67 -11.92 6.37
N THR A 94 0.42 -11.92 5.91
CA THR A 94 0.07 -12.20 4.52
C THR A 94 0.06 -10.89 3.74
N ILE A 95 0.91 -10.78 2.73
CA ILE A 95 0.93 -9.64 1.82
C ILE A 95 0.04 -9.98 0.63
N VAL A 96 -0.75 -9.00 0.18
CA VAL A 96 -1.62 -9.11 -0.99
C VAL A 96 -1.17 -8.10 -2.03
N LEU A 97 -0.97 -8.56 -3.26
CA LEU A 97 -0.62 -7.75 -4.42
C LEU A 97 -1.88 -7.43 -5.22
N LEU A 98 -2.11 -6.14 -5.43
CA LEU A 98 -3.16 -5.60 -6.28
C LEU A 98 -2.55 -5.06 -7.58
N VAL A 99 -3.02 -5.51 -8.73
CA VAL A 99 -2.73 -4.91 -10.05
C VAL A 99 -4.03 -4.35 -10.60
N ASP A 100 -4.04 -3.09 -11.00
CA ASP A 100 -5.24 -2.36 -11.42
C ASP A 100 -6.42 -2.49 -10.43
N SER A 101 -6.09 -2.46 -9.13
CA SER A 101 -7.01 -2.63 -7.99
C SER A 101 -7.64 -4.04 -7.85
N GLN A 102 -7.20 -5.02 -8.63
CA GLN A 102 -7.60 -6.41 -8.48
C GLN A 102 -6.52 -7.23 -7.81
N GLU A 103 -6.90 -8.10 -6.87
CA GLU A 103 -5.97 -9.06 -6.29
C GLU A 103 -5.50 -10.05 -7.36
N VAL A 104 -4.19 -10.10 -7.57
CA VAL A 104 -3.56 -11.03 -8.51
C VAL A 104 -2.74 -12.10 -7.82
N ALA A 105 -2.22 -11.82 -6.63
CA ALA A 105 -1.38 -12.74 -5.87
C ALA A 105 -1.38 -12.39 -4.37
N ARG A 106 -1.02 -13.38 -3.55
CA ARG A 106 -0.73 -13.22 -2.13
C ARG A 106 0.44 -14.11 -1.72
N THR A 107 1.21 -13.67 -0.74
CA THR A 107 2.33 -14.44 -0.18
C THR A 107 2.46 -14.16 1.33
N LYS A 108 3.20 -15.00 2.06
CA LYS A 108 3.48 -14.80 3.47
C LYS A 108 4.87 -14.20 3.63
N ALA A 109 5.02 -13.17 4.45
CA ALA A 109 6.32 -12.72 4.91
C ALA A 109 7.00 -13.81 5.74
N ASP A 110 8.32 -13.93 5.62
CA ASP A 110 9.08 -14.87 6.41
C ASP A 110 9.33 -14.36 7.86
N SER A 111 10.14 -15.09 8.62
CA SER A 111 10.49 -14.74 10.01
C SER A 111 11.28 -13.43 10.16
N GLN A 112 11.86 -12.91 9.07
CA GLN A 112 12.54 -11.61 9.03
C GLN A 112 11.63 -10.52 8.43
N GLY A 113 10.39 -10.86 8.08
CA GLY A 113 9.45 -9.96 7.41
C GLY A 113 9.66 -9.87 5.90
N GLU A 114 10.58 -10.64 5.31
CA GLU A 114 10.88 -10.57 3.88
C GLU A 114 9.80 -11.25 3.05
N PHE A 115 9.47 -10.64 1.91
CA PHE A 115 8.57 -11.23 0.92
C PHE A 115 9.01 -10.88 -0.50
N GLU A 116 8.56 -11.71 -1.45
CA GLU A 116 8.79 -11.53 -2.87
C GLU A 116 7.54 -11.90 -3.68
N PHE A 117 7.23 -11.08 -4.69
CA PHE A 117 6.26 -11.37 -5.73
C PHE A 117 6.94 -11.39 -7.09
N LYS A 118 6.45 -12.28 -7.96
CA LYS A 118 6.72 -12.22 -9.40
C LYS A 118 5.39 -12.26 -10.15
N PHE A 119 5.12 -11.26 -10.96
CA PHE A 119 3.88 -11.16 -11.73
C PHE A 119 4.13 -10.67 -13.15
N ALA A 120 3.20 -10.97 -14.04
CA ALA A 120 3.28 -10.57 -15.45
C ALA A 120 2.91 -9.09 -15.61
N LEU A 121 3.62 -8.42 -16.51
CA LEU A 121 3.28 -7.09 -16.99
C LEU A 121 2.59 -7.19 -18.36
N THR A 122 1.71 -6.25 -18.64
CA THR A 122 1.16 -5.99 -19.97
C THR A 122 1.91 -4.85 -20.64
N GLU A 123 2.00 -4.86 -21.97
CA GLU A 123 2.60 -3.75 -22.72
C GLU A 123 1.93 -2.42 -22.35
N GLY A 124 2.75 -1.40 -22.11
CA GLY A 124 2.32 -0.09 -21.63
C GLY A 124 2.37 0.04 -20.11
N GLU A 125 1.51 0.92 -19.58
CA GLU A 125 1.47 1.26 -18.16
C GLU A 125 0.89 0.12 -17.31
N ASN A 126 1.59 -0.29 -16.25
CA ASN A 126 1.13 -1.25 -15.26
C ASN A 126 1.13 -0.59 -13.89
N MET A 127 -0.03 -0.60 -13.22
CA MET A 127 -0.19 0.01 -11.91
C MET A 127 -0.45 -1.05 -10.84
N PHE A 128 0.31 -1.00 -9.75
CA PHE A 128 0.17 -1.97 -8.65
C PHE A 128 0.32 -1.34 -7.26
N SER A 129 -0.23 -2.02 -6.27
CA SER A 129 -0.15 -1.64 -4.85
C SER A 129 -0.23 -2.89 -3.96
N LEU A 130 0.11 -2.76 -2.69
CA LEU A 130 0.11 -3.87 -1.74
C LEU A 130 -0.61 -3.49 -0.44
N TYR A 131 -1.10 -4.48 0.28
CA TYR A 131 -1.47 -4.36 1.70
C TYR A 131 -1.09 -5.64 2.45
N ALA A 132 -1.02 -5.57 3.77
CA ALA A 132 -0.75 -6.70 4.64
C ALA A 132 -1.98 -7.08 5.47
N LEU A 133 -2.04 -8.36 5.82
CA LEU A 133 -3.02 -8.98 6.71
C LEU A 133 -2.25 -9.72 7.80
N ASP A 134 -2.49 -9.41 9.07
CA ASP A 134 -1.90 -10.15 10.18
C ASP A 134 -2.63 -11.48 10.45
N ASP A 135 -2.10 -12.32 11.35
CA ASP A 135 -2.72 -13.60 11.72
C ASP A 135 -4.06 -13.42 12.48
N ALA A 136 -4.33 -12.24 13.04
CA ALA A 136 -5.58 -11.89 13.72
C ALA A 136 -6.69 -11.40 12.76
N GLY A 137 -6.35 -11.14 11.50
CA GLY A 137 -7.26 -10.68 10.45
C GLY A 137 -7.35 -9.17 10.29
N ASN A 138 -6.43 -8.38 10.87
CA ASN A 138 -6.38 -6.93 10.67
C ASN A 138 -5.63 -6.57 9.38
N PHE A 139 -6.15 -5.58 8.66
CA PHE A 139 -5.61 -5.12 7.38
C PHE A 139 -4.80 -3.84 7.55
N SER A 140 -3.61 -3.77 6.97
CA SER A 140 -2.87 -2.51 6.85
C SER A 140 -3.59 -1.52 5.94
N ALA A 141 -3.17 -0.26 5.96
CA ALA A 141 -3.46 0.63 4.83
C ALA A 141 -2.79 0.09 3.55
N THR A 142 -3.38 0.37 2.39
CA THR A 142 -2.75 0.10 1.10
C THR A 142 -1.52 1.01 0.92
N THR A 143 -0.47 0.49 0.30
CA THR A 143 0.68 1.31 -0.10
C THR A 143 0.27 2.42 -1.06
N ARG A 144 1.19 3.36 -1.32
CA ARG A 144 1.08 4.19 -2.52
C ARG A 144 0.98 3.29 -3.77
N SER A 145 0.42 3.85 -4.83
CA SER A 145 0.45 3.20 -6.14
C SER A 145 1.85 3.28 -6.75
N TYR A 146 2.27 2.19 -7.38
CA TYR A 146 3.51 2.08 -8.14
C TYR A 146 3.18 1.87 -9.61
N THR A 147 3.94 2.53 -10.47
CA THR A 147 3.76 2.45 -11.92
C THR A 147 5.06 1.98 -12.56
N VAL A 148 4.95 0.99 -13.45
CA VAL A 148 6.03 0.55 -14.34
C VAL A 148 5.49 0.49 -15.76
N VAL A 149 6.24 1.01 -16.72
CA VAL A 149 5.92 0.86 -18.14
C VAL A 149 6.65 -0.36 -18.70
N GLN A 150 5.93 -1.37 -19.17
CA GLN A 150 6.55 -2.43 -19.95
C GLN A 150 6.56 -2.02 -21.42
N ASP A 151 7.75 -1.92 -21.99
CA ASP A 151 7.94 -1.47 -23.36
C ASP A 151 8.88 -2.44 -24.08
N SER A 152 8.38 -3.06 -25.14
CA SER A 152 9.13 -4.01 -25.96
C SER A 152 9.59 -3.44 -27.30
N GLN A 153 9.28 -2.17 -27.58
CA GLN A 153 9.57 -1.55 -28.87
C GLN A 153 10.89 -0.76 -28.80
N PRO A 154 11.88 -1.08 -29.65
CA PRO A 154 13.07 -0.27 -29.78
C PRO A 154 12.77 1.14 -30.31
N PRO A 155 13.54 2.16 -29.89
CA PRO A 155 13.37 3.50 -30.40
C PRO A 155 13.73 3.57 -31.88
N ASP A 156 12.95 4.29 -32.68
CA ASP A 156 13.30 4.59 -34.07
C ASP A 156 14.52 5.53 -34.15
N ILE A 157 15.30 5.43 -35.22
CA ILE A 157 16.42 6.33 -35.52
C ILE A 157 16.37 6.73 -36.99
N SER A 158 16.41 8.03 -37.28
CA SER A 158 16.67 8.57 -38.61
C SER A 158 17.89 9.48 -38.59
N ILE A 159 18.73 9.37 -39.63
CA ILE A 159 19.83 10.29 -39.90
C ILE A 159 19.39 11.23 -41.01
N GLU A 160 19.47 12.54 -40.78
CA GLU A 160 18.93 13.57 -41.69
C GLU A 160 20.03 14.42 -42.33
N SER A 161 21.23 14.43 -41.74
CA SER A 161 22.31 15.34 -42.17
C SER A 161 23.23 14.78 -43.24
N LEU A 162 23.30 13.45 -43.38
CA LEU A 162 24.24 12.76 -44.26
C LEU A 162 23.59 11.50 -44.85
N ASP A 163 23.90 11.22 -46.11
CA ASP A 163 23.47 10.01 -46.80
C ASP A 163 24.54 8.91 -46.72
N ASP A 164 24.12 7.64 -46.75
CA ASP A 164 25.04 6.52 -46.87
C ASP A 164 25.75 6.56 -48.24
N GLY A 165 27.08 6.41 -48.22
CA GLY A 165 27.95 6.53 -49.39
C GLY A 165 28.28 7.96 -49.81
N GLN A 166 27.85 8.99 -49.07
CA GLN A 166 28.09 10.39 -49.43
C GLN A 166 29.60 10.70 -49.53
N GLU A 167 30.01 11.34 -50.63
CA GLU A 167 31.37 11.87 -50.79
C GLU A 167 31.47 13.31 -50.26
N ILE A 168 32.46 13.55 -49.40
CA ILE A 168 32.75 14.84 -48.79
C ILE A 168 34.14 15.25 -49.24
N ILE A 169 34.23 16.32 -50.02
CA ILE A 169 35.46 16.73 -50.70
C ILE A 169 35.93 18.08 -50.16
N GLY A 170 37.25 18.26 -50.02
CA GLY A 170 37.88 19.51 -49.67
C GLY A 170 38.27 19.55 -48.20
N ARG A 171 39.53 19.90 -47.93
CA ARG A 171 40.10 20.05 -46.57
C ARG A 171 39.22 20.82 -45.57
N ASN A 172 38.48 21.84 -46.00
CA ASN A 172 37.62 22.63 -45.11
C ASN A 172 36.34 21.89 -44.66
N ASN A 173 36.02 20.74 -45.26
CA ASN A 173 34.84 19.93 -45.00
C ASN A 173 35.15 18.68 -44.15
N GLN A 174 36.36 18.57 -43.59
CA GLN A 174 36.75 17.44 -42.73
C GLN A 174 35.87 17.32 -41.48
N ARG A 175 35.30 18.43 -41.03
CA ARG A 175 34.41 18.50 -39.87
C ARG A 175 32.96 18.48 -40.35
N VAL A 176 32.23 17.43 -40.03
CA VAL A 176 30.84 17.25 -40.46
C VAL A 176 29.87 17.17 -39.31
N THR A 177 28.65 17.61 -39.56
CA THR A 177 27.54 17.49 -38.61
C THR A 177 26.81 16.18 -38.88
N VAL A 178 26.62 15.40 -37.82
CA VAL A 178 25.70 14.25 -37.77
C VAL A 178 24.49 14.70 -36.97
N ALA A 179 23.35 14.83 -37.64
CA ALA A 179 22.08 15.19 -37.03
C ALA A 179 20.98 14.25 -37.50
N GLY A 180 20.01 14.06 -36.63
CA GLY A 180 18.92 13.13 -36.84
C GLY A 180 17.89 13.22 -35.74
N GLN A 181 16.99 12.26 -35.75
CA GLN A 181 15.83 12.18 -34.89
C GLN A 181 15.74 10.76 -34.31
N THR A 182 15.37 10.68 -33.04
CA THR A 182 14.99 9.43 -32.39
C THR A 182 13.70 9.62 -31.58
N GLU A 183 13.27 8.60 -30.86
CA GLU A 183 12.19 8.71 -29.90
C GLU A 183 12.51 9.78 -28.83
N PRO A 184 11.52 10.60 -28.43
CA PRO A 184 11.67 11.51 -27.29
C PRO A 184 12.29 10.84 -26.07
N LYS A 185 13.26 11.52 -25.44
CA LYS A 185 13.93 11.09 -24.19
C LYS A 185 14.77 9.81 -24.31
N ALA A 186 14.95 9.25 -25.51
CA ALA A 186 15.95 8.23 -25.75
C ALA A 186 17.37 8.79 -25.60
N ARG A 187 18.28 7.94 -25.14
CA ARG A 187 19.70 8.22 -25.01
C ARG A 187 20.40 7.90 -26.33
N VAL A 188 21.05 8.89 -26.94
CA VAL A 188 21.76 8.72 -28.24
C VAL A 188 23.27 8.62 -28.04
N LEU A 189 23.91 7.69 -28.74
CA LEU A 189 25.36 7.57 -28.86
C LEU A 189 25.76 7.64 -30.33
N VAL A 190 26.74 8.48 -30.65
CA VAL A 190 27.35 8.55 -31.99
C VAL A 190 28.81 8.13 -31.88
N ASN A 191 29.21 7.07 -32.56
CA ASN A 191 30.52 6.40 -32.42
C ASN A 191 30.87 6.10 -30.94
N GLY A 192 29.88 5.64 -30.17
CA GLY A 192 30.02 5.33 -28.73
C GLY A 192 30.06 6.55 -27.81
N ARG A 193 29.99 7.78 -28.33
CA ARG A 193 29.96 9.01 -27.52
C ARG A 193 28.52 9.47 -27.29
N LEU A 194 28.16 9.72 -26.04
CA LEU A 194 26.86 10.27 -25.65
C LEU A 194 26.59 11.63 -26.34
N VAL A 195 25.43 11.74 -26.98
CA VAL A 195 24.88 12.96 -27.59
C VAL A 195 23.54 13.26 -26.93
N LEU A 196 23.34 14.51 -26.54
CA LEU A 196 22.08 14.95 -25.95
C LEU A 196 21.05 15.16 -27.07
N ALA A 197 19.93 14.45 -26.97
CA ALA A 197 18.74 14.74 -27.76
C ALA A 197 17.86 15.75 -27.02
N ASP A 198 17.08 16.55 -27.74
CA ASP A 198 16.07 17.43 -27.14
C ASP A 198 14.81 16.65 -26.69
N GLU A 199 13.84 17.36 -26.11
CA GLU A 199 12.56 16.76 -25.65
C GLU A 199 11.74 16.15 -26.80
N GLN A 200 12.04 16.50 -28.05
CA GLN A 200 11.41 15.91 -29.22
C GLN A 200 12.21 14.72 -29.76
N GLY A 201 13.43 14.47 -29.28
CA GLY A 201 14.32 13.41 -29.75
C GLY A 201 15.31 13.84 -30.85
N ARG A 202 15.42 15.13 -31.16
CA ARG A 202 16.41 15.61 -32.15
C ARG A 202 17.78 15.66 -31.53
N PHE A 203 18.76 15.11 -32.23
CA PHE A 203 20.15 15.14 -31.81
C PHE A 203 21.03 15.74 -32.91
N SER A 204 22.14 16.34 -32.50
CA SER A 204 23.15 16.86 -33.41
C SER A 204 24.51 16.83 -32.74
N THR A 205 25.51 16.35 -33.47
CA THR A 205 26.91 16.34 -33.03
C THR A 205 27.82 16.58 -34.22
N THR A 206 29.08 16.88 -33.94
CA THR A 206 30.09 17.13 -34.95
C THR A 206 31.18 16.07 -34.88
N LEU A 207 31.52 15.47 -36.02
CA LEU A 207 32.58 14.50 -36.17
C LEU A 207 33.71 15.04 -37.03
N LEU A 208 34.93 14.57 -36.76
CA LEU A 208 36.10 14.82 -37.60
C LEU A 208 36.37 13.56 -38.44
N LEU A 209 36.34 13.69 -39.76
CA LEU A 209 36.56 12.59 -40.68
C LEU A 209 38.06 12.33 -40.89
N SER A 210 38.39 11.07 -41.14
CA SER A 210 39.69 10.62 -41.65
C SER A 210 39.63 10.51 -43.17
N GLU A 211 40.76 10.66 -43.85
CA GLU A 211 40.84 10.45 -45.31
C GLU A 211 40.37 9.03 -45.68
N GLY A 212 39.55 8.93 -46.73
CA GLY A 212 38.95 7.67 -47.17
C GLY A 212 37.59 7.40 -46.53
N ASP A 213 37.29 6.12 -46.31
CA ASP A 213 35.98 5.69 -45.83
C ASP A 213 35.87 5.87 -44.32
N ASN A 214 34.78 6.48 -43.87
CA ASN A 214 34.45 6.70 -42.47
C ASN A 214 33.13 5.98 -42.18
N THR A 215 33.13 5.02 -41.25
CA THR A 215 31.91 4.39 -40.75
C THR A 215 31.44 5.16 -39.52
N ILE A 216 30.16 5.56 -39.51
CA ILE A 216 29.53 6.29 -38.42
C ILE A 216 28.41 5.41 -37.86
N ALA A 217 28.53 5.02 -36.60
CA ALA A 217 27.53 4.26 -35.87
C ALA A 217 26.70 5.21 -34.99
N VAL A 218 25.38 5.07 -35.05
CA VAL A 218 24.43 5.81 -34.22
C VAL A 218 23.53 4.81 -33.51
N LYS A 219 23.57 4.85 -32.17
CA LYS A 219 22.77 4.00 -31.30
C LYS A 219 21.81 4.86 -30.49
N ALA A 220 20.55 4.45 -30.38
CA ALA A 220 19.58 5.01 -29.45
C ALA A 220 19.13 3.93 -28.47
N GLU A 221 18.89 4.32 -27.23
CA GLU A 221 18.39 3.45 -26.17
C GLU A 221 17.29 4.18 -25.41
N ASP A 222 16.13 3.56 -25.25
CA ASP A 222 14.99 4.15 -24.55
C ASP A 222 15.12 4.02 -23.02
N ARG A 223 14.03 4.32 -22.28
CA ARG A 223 14.00 4.20 -20.81
C ARG A 223 13.78 2.79 -20.30
N ALA A 224 13.19 1.92 -21.11
CA ALA A 224 12.95 0.52 -20.78
C ALA A 224 14.22 -0.33 -20.96
N GLY A 225 15.16 0.16 -21.77
CA GLY A 225 16.40 -0.50 -22.15
C GLY A 225 16.37 -1.09 -23.56
N ASN A 226 15.33 -0.85 -24.37
CA ASN A 226 15.37 -1.25 -25.77
C ASN A 226 16.37 -0.36 -26.52
N SER A 227 17.01 -0.92 -27.55
CA SER A 227 18.00 -0.18 -28.34
C SER A 227 17.94 -0.49 -29.82
N THR A 228 18.17 0.56 -30.62
CA THR A 228 18.36 0.48 -32.06
C THR A 228 19.75 1.00 -32.40
N GLU A 229 20.43 0.38 -33.36
CA GLU A 229 21.72 0.85 -33.85
C GLU A 229 21.71 0.85 -35.37
N THR A 230 22.17 1.94 -35.96
CA THR A 230 22.31 2.12 -37.40
C THR A 230 23.72 2.56 -37.72
N GLU A 231 24.22 2.13 -38.87
CA GLU A 231 25.54 2.51 -39.36
C GLU A 231 25.43 2.99 -40.81
N PHE A 232 26.19 4.03 -41.14
CA PHE A 232 26.33 4.52 -42.50
C PHE A 232 27.77 4.94 -42.76
N LYS A 233 28.15 4.98 -44.03
CA LYS A 233 29.50 5.33 -44.47
C LYS A 233 29.50 6.65 -45.22
N VAL A 234 30.54 7.43 -44.99
CA VAL A 234 30.85 8.61 -45.82
C VAL A 234 32.30 8.54 -46.26
N LYS A 235 32.59 9.04 -47.46
CA LYS A 235 33.94 9.05 -48.01
C LYS A 235 34.50 10.46 -48.01
N PHE A 236 35.54 10.70 -47.23
CA PHE A 236 36.22 11.99 -47.20
C PHE A 236 37.44 11.99 -48.12
N ARG A 237 37.62 13.07 -48.89
CA ARG A 237 38.78 13.31 -49.75
C ARG A 237 39.24 14.77 -49.61
N PHE A 238 40.54 15.00 -49.49
CA PHE A 238 41.12 16.35 -49.36
C PHE A 238 40.89 17.31 -50.53
#